data_AF-A0A2E7D4D7-F1
#
_entry.id   AF-A0A2E7D4D7-F1
#
_cell.length_a   1.000
_cell.length_b   1.000
_cell.length_c   1.000
_cell.angle_alpha   90.00
_cell.angle_beta   90.00
_cell.angle_gamma   90.00
#
_symmetry.space_group_name_H-M   'P 1'
#
loop_
_entity.id
_entity.type
_entity.pdbx_description
1 polymer ?
#
loop_
_entity_poly.entity_id
_entity_poly.type
_entity_poly.pdbx_seq_one_letter_code
_entity_poly.pdbx_strand_id
1 'polypeptide(L)'
;MSKRSFLAALLAALAPLLAGCESLDAISTDVITRLVPAPPPSDKEIALHRQRFQQERSSPDVRWLLAKAVDTGMTVADVGEAMGEPGKRVPNDTWIKSSGGHYRSSDEVYKWGPDNRGKSYYLVFRDGRLVNFNPGEFDDAS
;
A
#
# COMPACT_ATOMS: atom_id res chain seq x y z
N MET A 1 41.29 45.67 -18.90
CA MET A 1 41.52 46.50 -20.11
C MET A 1 41.26 45.67 -21.35
N SER A 2 40.64 46.30 -22.33
CA SER A 2 39.98 45.79 -23.53
C SER A 2 40.91 45.24 -24.63
N LYS A 3 40.35 44.36 -25.49
CA LYS A 3 40.48 44.22 -26.97
C LYS A 3 40.74 42.74 -27.37
N ARG A 4 39.72 42.00 -27.80
CA ARG A 4 39.13 41.86 -29.15
C ARG A 4 40.01 41.13 -30.19
N SER A 5 39.44 39.99 -30.62
CA SER A 5 39.33 39.50 -32.01
C SER A 5 40.56 38.93 -32.70
N PHE A 6 40.50 37.63 -33.02
CA PHE A 6 40.94 36.96 -34.26
C PHE A 6 40.32 35.54 -34.20
N LEU A 7 39.83 34.85 -35.22
CA LEU A 7 39.66 35.04 -36.66
C LEU A 7 38.67 33.94 -37.05
N ALA A 8 37.69 34.27 -37.89
CA ALA A 8 36.80 33.28 -38.49
C ALA A 8 37.55 32.44 -39.53
N ALA A 9 37.44 31.12 -39.45
CA ALA A 9 37.91 30.20 -40.48
C ALA A 9 36.78 29.25 -40.90
N LEU A 10 36.20 29.66 -42.02
CA LEU A 10 35.46 28.98 -43.08
C LEU A 10 35.68 27.45 -43.27
N LEU A 11 34.58 26.81 -43.74
CA LEU A 11 34.47 25.59 -44.56
C LEU A 11 34.58 24.19 -43.90
N ALA A 12 33.47 23.46 -43.90
CA ALA A 12 33.31 22.27 -44.74
C ALA A 12 31.82 21.85 -44.83
N ALA A 13 31.32 21.75 -46.05
CA ALA A 13 30.02 21.20 -46.37
C ALA A 13 30.01 19.68 -46.17
N LEU A 14 28.96 19.13 -45.56
CA LEU A 14 28.66 17.70 -45.60
C LEU A 14 27.18 17.52 -45.96
N ALA A 15 26.92 17.07 -47.18
CA ALA A 15 25.60 16.70 -47.67
C ALA A 15 25.27 15.23 -47.29
N PRO A 16 23.99 14.82 -47.30
CA PRO A 16 23.43 13.79 -46.41
C PRO A 16 23.21 12.41 -47.06
N LEU A 17 22.66 11.49 -46.23
CA LEU A 17 22.01 10.19 -46.51
C LEU A 17 22.93 8.95 -46.61
N LEU A 18 22.82 8.05 -45.62
CA LEU A 18 22.19 6.72 -45.78
C LEU A 18 22.33 5.85 -44.52
N ALA A 19 21.24 5.14 -44.22
CA ALA A 19 21.15 3.85 -43.52
C ALA A 19 21.39 3.81 -41.99
N GLY A 20 20.28 3.51 -41.29
CA GLY A 20 20.30 3.08 -39.90
C GLY A 20 18.88 2.96 -39.33
N CYS A 21 18.12 1.97 -39.83
CA CYS A 21 16.92 1.50 -39.14
C CYS A 21 17.30 0.81 -37.82
N GLU A 22 16.30 0.68 -36.96
CA GLU A 22 16.23 -0.23 -35.80
C GLU A 22 16.87 0.32 -34.52
N SER A 23 16.08 1.09 -33.77
CA SER A 23 15.93 0.72 -32.38
C SER A 23 14.45 0.61 -32.00
N LEU A 24 14.07 -0.63 -31.70
CA LEU A 24 12.83 -1.05 -31.05
C LEU A 24 12.94 -0.85 -29.52
N ASP A 25 13.54 0.24 -29.04
CA ASP A 25 13.68 0.55 -27.60
C ASP A 25 12.41 1.18 -26.97
N ALA A 26 11.26 1.06 -27.63
CA ALA A 26 9.99 1.60 -27.15
C ALA A 26 9.00 0.50 -26.71
N ILE A 27 9.47 -0.69 -26.31
CA ILE A 27 8.67 -1.52 -25.39
C ILE A 27 8.77 -0.82 -24.04
N SER A 28 7.85 0.11 -23.85
CA SER A 28 7.70 1.01 -22.72
C SER A 28 8.04 0.32 -21.40
N THR A 29 9.09 0.79 -20.74
CA THR A 29 9.48 0.46 -19.36
C THR A 29 8.28 0.53 -18.39
N ASP A 30 7.23 1.26 -18.75
CA ASP A 30 5.96 1.36 -18.02
C ASP A 30 5.21 0.01 -17.90
N VAL A 31 5.33 -0.89 -18.89
CA VAL A 31 4.70 -2.22 -18.82
C VAL A 31 5.47 -3.15 -17.89
N ILE A 32 6.81 -3.12 -17.94
CA ILE A 32 7.65 -3.96 -17.06
C ILE A 32 7.54 -3.49 -15.60
N THR A 33 7.45 -2.17 -15.36
CA THR A 33 7.31 -1.62 -14.01
C THR A 33 6.00 -2.05 -13.34
N ARG A 34 4.91 -2.22 -14.10
CA ARG A 34 3.61 -2.69 -13.57
C ARG A 34 3.58 -4.19 -13.23
N LEU A 35 4.54 -4.96 -13.73
CA LEU A 35 4.64 -6.41 -13.47
C LEU A 35 5.46 -6.72 -12.23
N VAL A 36 6.21 -5.74 -11.69
CA VAL A 36 6.97 -5.90 -10.45
C VAL A 36 6.05 -5.52 -9.28
N PRO A 37 5.80 -6.42 -8.31
CA PRO A 37 5.08 -6.08 -7.11
C PRO A 37 5.72 -4.87 -6.43
N ALA A 38 4.89 -3.92 -5.97
CA ALA A 38 5.40 -2.80 -5.18
C ALA A 38 6.18 -3.33 -3.96
N PRO A 39 7.30 -2.69 -3.58
CA PRO A 39 8.01 -3.08 -2.37
C PRO A 39 7.08 -2.95 -1.14
N PRO A 40 7.30 -3.76 -0.08
CA PRO A 40 6.55 -3.60 1.15
C PRO A 40 6.77 -2.19 1.73
N PRO A 41 5.78 -1.64 2.46
CA PRO A 41 5.92 -0.33 3.08
C PRO A 41 7.07 -0.30 4.09
N SER A 42 7.68 0.87 4.25
CA SER A 42 8.72 1.06 5.27
C SER A 42 8.12 1.22 6.68
N ASP A 43 8.89 0.89 7.72
CA ASP A 43 8.46 1.11 9.12
C ASP A 43 8.06 2.56 9.42
N LYS A 44 8.75 3.52 8.80
CA LYS A 44 8.45 4.95 8.94
C LYS A 44 7.10 5.32 8.32
N GLU A 45 6.77 4.71 7.19
CA GLU A 45 5.49 4.91 6.51
C GLU A 45 4.35 4.32 7.34
N ILE A 46 4.52 3.07 7.82
CA ILE A 46 3.58 2.44 8.74
C ILE A 46 3.37 3.31 10.00
N ALA A 47 4.46 3.81 10.61
CA ALA A 47 4.38 4.65 11.81
C ALA A 47 3.59 5.95 11.56
N LEU A 48 3.74 6.57 10.38
CA LEU A 48 2.98 7.76 10.00
C LEU A 48 1.47 7.47 9.91
N HIS A 49 1.10 6.38 9.25
CA HIS A 49 -0.30 5.98 9.13
C HIS A 49 -0.91 5.60 10.50
N ARG A 50 -0.15 4.89 11.36
CA ARG A 50 -0.56 4.62 12.75
C ARG A 50 -0.84 5.91 13.51
N GLN A 51 0.09 6.86 13.45
CA GLN A 51 -0.05 8.14 14.15
C GLN A 51 -1.33 8.87 13.73
N ARG A 52 -1.59 8.97 12.42
CA ARG A 52 -2.80 9.63 11.89
C ARG A 52 -4.06 8.91 12.30
N PHE A 53 -4.07 7.58 12.26
CA PHE A 53 -5.21 6.82 12.75
C PHE A 53 -5.43 7.02 14.27
N GLN A 54 -4.39 7.05 15.08
CA GLN A 54 -4.52 7.25 16.53
C GLN A 54 -4.99 8.66 16.90
N GLN A 55 -4.42 9.68 16.25
CA GLN A 55 -4.65 11.09 16.61
C GLN A 55 -5.93 11.65 15.97
N GLU A 56 -6.16 11.33 14.70
CA GLU A 56 -7.23 11.92 13.91
C GLU A 56 -8.35 10.93 13.60
N ARG A 57 -8.18 9.65 13.99
CA ARG A 57 -9.08 8.55 13.59
C ARG A 57 -9.22 8.46 12.08
N SER A 58 -8.19 8.79 11.32
CA SER A 58 -8.28 8.92 9.87
C SER A 58 -8.72 7.62 9.17
N SER A 59 -9.86 7.67 8.48
CA SER A 59 -10.42 6.58 7.68
C SER A 59 -9.49 6.07 6.55
N PRO A 60 -8.82 6.91 5.75
CA PRO A 60 -7.85 6.41 4.77
C PRO A 60 -6.65 5.72 5.43
N ASP A 61 -6.15 6.24 6.55
CA ASP A 61 -4.96 5.66 7.22
C ASP A 61 -5.26 4.29 7.84
N VAL A 62 -6.42 4.08 8.48
CA VAL A 62 -6.81 2.76 9.00
C VAL A 62 -6.99 1.74 7.88
N ARG A 63 -7.52 2.16 6.71
CA ARG A 63 -7.66 1.27 5.55
C ARG A 63 -6.30 0.94 4.95
N TRP A 64 -5.42 1.93 4.83
CA TRP A 64 -4.07 1.72 4.35
C TRP A 64 -3.31 0.73 5.25
N LEU A 65 -3.43 0.85 6.58
CA LEU A 65 -2.81 -0.09 7.53
C LEU A 65 -3.35 -1.52 7.33
N LEU A 66 -4.66 -1.68 7.15
CA LEU A 66 -5.27 -2.98 6.86
C LEU A 66 -4.78 -3.55 5.52
N ALA A 67 -4.59 -2.71 4.50
CA ALA A 67 -4.13 -3.14 3.19
C ALA A 67 -2.64 -3.53 3.16
N LYS A 68 -1.80 -2.83 3.92
CA LYS A 68 -0.33 -2.88 3.76
C LYS A 68 0.42 -3.49 4.94
N ALA A 69 -0.17 -3.51 6.12
CA ALA A 69 0.49 -3.93 7.37
C ALA A 69 -0.22 -5.09 8.09
N VAL A 70 -1.36 -5.57 7.58
CA VAL A 70 -2.11 -6.69 8.16
C VAL A 70 -2.22 -7.81 7.12
N ASP A 71 -2.06 -9.05 7.57
CA ASP A 71 -2.20 -10.24 6.72
C ASP A 71 -2.80 -11.42 7.48
N THR A 72 -3.43 -12.35 6.76
CA THR A 72 -3.96 -13.61 7.30
C THR A 72 -2.86 -14.37 8.06
N GLY A 73 -3.21 -14.95 9.21
CA GLY A 73 -2.30 -15.71 10.07
C GLY A 73 -1.66 -14.91 11.21
N MET A 74 -1.71 -13.57 11.15
CA MET A 74 -1.26 -12.68 12.24
C MET A 74 -2.04 -12.93 13.53
N THR A 75 -1.36 -12.80 14.67
CA THR A 75 -2.04 -12.83 15.98
C THR A 75 -2.76 -11.51 16.25
N VAL A 76 -3.65 -11.51 17.24
CA VAL A 76 -4.31 -10.27 17.69
C VAL A 76 -3.27 -9.21 18.12
N ALA A 77 -2.16 -9.65 18.72
CA ALA A 77 -1.07 -8.78 19.13
C ALA A 77 -0.34 -8.18 17.91
N ASP A 78 0.00 -9.01 16.90
CA ASP A 78 0.65 -8.54 15.68
C ASP A 78 -0.22 -7.52 14.94
N VAL A 79 -1.53 -7.78 14.84
CA VAL A 79 -2.48 -6.80 14.27
C VAL A 79 -2.54 -5.55 15.15
N GLY A 80 -2.53 -5.69 16.48
CA GLY A 80 -2.48 -4.55 17.39
C GLY A 80 -1.24 -3.68 17.18
N GLU A 81 -0.07 -4.30 16.97
CA GLU A 81 1.16 -3.61 16.60
C GLU A 81 1.02 -2.94 15.24
N ALA A 82 0.51 -3.64 14.22
CA ALA A 82 0.25 -3.11 12.89
C ALA A 82 -0.63 -1.85 12.93
N MET A 83 -1.70 -1.88 13.72
CA MET A 83 -2.66 -0.77 13.86
C MET A 83 -2.17 0.33 14.82
N GLY A 84 -1.14 0.05 15.62
CA GLY A 84 -0.65 0.92 16.70
C GLY A 84 -1.56 0.96 17.94
N GLU A 85 -2.65 0.21 17.96
CA GLU A 85 -3.55 0.12 19.12
C GLU A 85 -4.09 -1.30 19.29
N PRO A 86 -4.31 -1.78 20.53
CA PRO A 86 -4.87 -3.10 20.75
C PRO A 86 -6.32 -3.18 20.26
N GLY A 87 -6.67 -4.28 19.62
CA GLY A 87 -8.05 -4.58 19.24
C GLY A 87 -8.94 -4.85 20.45
N LYS A 88 -10.23 -4.54 20.33
CA LYS A 88 -11.23 -4.81 21.38
C LYS A 88 -12.01 -6.07 21.05
N ARG A 89 -12.06 -7.04 21.97
CA ARG A 89 -12.87 -8.27 21.81
C ARG A 89 -14.36 -7.93 21.70
N VAL A 90 -15.05 -8.59 20.77
CA VAL A 90 -16.50 -8.49 20.56
C VAL A 90 -17.15 -9.81 21.00
N PRO A 91 -17.85 -9.85 22.15
CA PRO A 91 -18.44 -11.11 22.63
C PRO A 91 -19.73 -11.51 21.89
N ASN A 92 -20.54 -10.55 21.45
CA ASN A 92 -21.80 -10.80 20.74
C ASN A 92 -21.58 -10.72 19.22
N ASP A 93 -20.74 -11.61 18.69
CA ASP A 93 -20.21 -11.57 17.32
C ASP A 93 -20.89 -12.54 16.34
N THR A 94 -22.01 -13.16 16.74
CA THR A 94 -22.76 -14.12 15.92
C THR A 94 -23.14 -13.55 14.56
N TRP A 95 -23.48 -12.26 14.48
CA TRP A 95 -23.85 -11.60 13.24
C TRP A 95 -22.74 -11.60 12.17
N ILE A 96 -21.46 -11.59 12.58
CA ILE A 96 -20.32 -11.73 11.66
C ILE A 96 -20.15 -13.19 11.25
N LYS A 97 -20.27 -14.10 12.22
CA LYS A 97 -20.04 -15.53 11.98
C LYS A 97 -21.11 -16.14 11.08
N SER A 98 -22.33 -15.62 11.13
CA SER A 98 -23.47 -16.08 10.34
C SER A 98 -23.56 -15.49 8.94
N SER A 99 -22.75 -14.47 8.58
CA SER A 99 -22.90 -13.74 7.32
C SER A 99 -22.20 -14.38 6.10
N GLY A 100 -21.78 -15.65 6.18
CA GLY A 100 -21.29 -16.40 5.02
C GLY A 100 -19.77 -16.45 4.81
N GLY A 101 -18.96 -16.07 5.80
CA GLY A 101 -17.49 -16.01 5.69
C GLY A 101 -16.71 -17.26 6.12
N HIS A 102 -17.29 -18.47 6.06
CA HIS A 102 -16.65 -19.72 6.55
C HIS A 102 -16.09 -19.63 7.99
N TYR A 103 -16.75 -18.85 8.84
CA TYR A 103 -16.40 -18.68 10.24
C TYR A 103 -17.05 -19.75 11.12
N ARG A 104 -16.36 -20.13 12.20
CA ARG A 104 -16.84 -21.08 13.21
C ARG A 104 -17.43 -20.31 14.39
N SER A 105 -18.32 -20.98 15.14
CA SER A 105 -18.88 -20.43 16.38
C SER A 105 -17.79 -20.09 17.41
N SER A 106 -16.71 -20.88 17.45
CA SER A 106 -15.56 -20.72 18.34
C SER A 106 -14.56 -19.65 17.89
N ASP A 107 -14.67 -19.14 16.66
CA ASP A 107 -13.77 -18.07 16.20
C ASP A 107 -13.98 -16.82 17.07
N GLU A 108 -12.99 -15.95 17.15
CA GLU A 108 -13.02 -14.75 17.99
C GLU A 108 -13.03 -13.50 17.12
N VAL A 109 -13.93 -12.57 17.39
CA VAL A 109 -13.94 -11.28 16.67
C VAL A 109 -13.32 -10.17 17.50
N TYR A 110 -12.38 -9.45 16.91
CA TYR A 110 -11.84 -8.20 17.47
C TYR A 110 -12.17 -7.03 16.56
N LYS A 111 -12.31 -5.84 17.16
CA LYS A 111 -12.55 -4.60 16.43
C LYS A 111 -11.50 -3.53 16.67
N TRP A 112 -11.20 -2.79 15.61
CA TRP A 112 -10.45 -1.53 15.62
C TRP A 112 -11.37 -0.39 15.17
N GLY A 113 -11.11 0.82 15.66
CA GLY A 113 -11.99 1.97 15.42
C GLY A 113 -12.87 2.35 16.63
N PRO A 114 -13.86 3.24 16.43
CA PRO A 114 -14.28 3.78 15.14
C PRO A 114 -13.25 4.75 14.53
N ASP A 115 -13.25 4.86 13.21
CA ASP A 115 -12.60 5.96 12.48
C ASP A 115 -13.42 7.26 12.57
N ASN A 116 -12.94 8.34 11.95
CA ASN A 116 -13.58 9.66 11.90
C ASN A 116 -14.86 9.70 11.06
N ARG A 117 -15.22 8.59 10.41
CA ARG A 117 -16.50 8.37 9.73
C ARG A 117 -17.43 7.44 10.52
N GLY A 118 -17.05 7.06 11.74
CA GLY A 118 -17.81 6.16 12.60
C GLY A 118 -17.69 4.68 12.23
N LYS A 119 -16.85 4.31 11.26
CA LYS A 119 -16.68 2.92 10.82
C LYS A 119 -15.75 2.16 11.77
N SER A 120 -16.18 0.98 12.19
CA SER A 120 -15.33 0.01 12.90
C SER A 120 -14.96 -1.14 11.96
N TYR A 121 -13.77 -1.69 12.17
CA TYR A 121 -13.20 -2.76 11.35
C TYR A 121 -13.13 -4.01 12.19
N TYR A 122 -13.84 -5.05 11.76
CA TYR A 122 -13.98 -6.30 12.48
C TYR A 122 -13.15 -7.36 11.80
N LEU A 123 -12.26 -7.99 12.56
CA LEU A 123 -11.38 -9.05 12.09
C LEU A 123 -11.65 -10.32 12.90
N VAL A 124 -11.60 -11.46 12.22
CA VAL A 124 -11.97 -12.75 12.80
C VAL A 124 -10.73 -13.62 12.98
N PHE A 125 -10.60 -14.21 14.16
CA PHE A 125 -9.44 -15.00 14.55
C PHE A 125 -9.87 -16.43 14.87
N ARG A 126 -9.11 -17.41 14.39
CA ARG A 126 -9.26 -18.82 14.72
C ARG A 126 -8.00 -19.30 15.39
N ASP A 127 -8.13 -19.90 16.56
CA ASP A 127 -6.99 -20.41 17.34
C ASP A 127 -5.89 -19.34 17.53
N GLY A 128 -6.33 -18.09 17.75
CA GLY A 128 -5.46 -16.93 17.96
C GLY A 128 -4.87 -16.30 16.69
N ARG A 129 -5.25 -16.75 15.48
CA ARG A 129 -4.72 -16.26 14.20
C ARG A 129 -5.80 -15.68 13.30
N LEU A 130 -5.50 -14.56 12.63
CA LEU A 130 -6.40 -13.91 11.68
C LEU A 130 -6.75 -14.88 10.54
N VAL A 131 -8.04 -15.00 10.20
CA VAL A 131 -8.53 -15.88 9.14
C VAL A 131 -9.45 -15.15 8.18
N ASN A 132 -9.48 -15.63 6.94
CA ASN A 132 -10.35 -15.14 5.86
C ASN A 132 -10.25 -13.62 5.67
N PHE A 133 -9.05 -13.06 5.85
CA PHE A 133 -8.75 -11.65 5.64
C PHE A 133 -8.09 -11.47 4.28
N ASN A 134 -8.60 -10.50 3.51
CA ASN A 134 -8.03 -10.13 2.22
C ASN A 134 -7.60 -8.65 2.25
N PRO A 135 -6.28 -8.36 2.30
CA PRO A 135 -5.79 -6.99 2.31
C PRO A 135 -6.23 -6.18 1.09
N GLY A 136 -6.42 -6.84 -0.06
CA GLY A 136 -6.83 -6.20 -1.33
C GLY A 136 -8.22 -5.56 -1.29
N GLU A 137 -9.07 -5.90 -0.32
CA GLU A 137 -10.36 -5.22 -0.10
C GLU A 137 -10.19 -3.77 0.39
N PHE A 138 -8.96 -3.38 0.75
CA PHE A 138 -8.63 -2.06 1.30
C PHE A 138 -7.66 -1.26 0.42
N ASP A 139 -7.27 -1.77 -0.75
CA ASP A 139 -6.26 -1.16 -1.64
C ASP A 139 -6.72 0.13 -2.35
N ASP A 140 -8.01 0.48 -2.28
CA ASP A 140 -8.61 1.71 -2.80
C ASP A 140 -8.40 2.94 -1.89
N ALA A 141 -7.59 2.84 -0.84
CA ALA A 141 -7.40 3.89 0.16
C ALA A 141 -6.40 5.02 -0.24
N SER A 142 -5.97 5.07 -1.50
CA SER A 142 -5.02 6.06 -2.05
C SER A 142 -5.65 7.39 -2.44
#